data_AF-K1RP10-F1
#
_entry.id   AF-K1RP10-F1
#
_cell.length_a   1.000
_cell.length_b   1.000
_cell.length_c   1.000
_cell.angle_alpha   90.00
_cell.angle_beta   90.00
_cell.angle_gamma   90.00
#
_symmetry.space_group_name_H-M   'P 1'
#
loop_
_entity.id
_entity.type
_entity.pdbx_description
1 polymer ?
#
loop_
_entity_poly.entity_id
_entity_poly.type
_entity_poly.pdbx_seq_one_letter_code
_entity_poly.pdbx_strand_id
1 'polypeptide(L)'
;PREEKAQAALFKGQEYFEQDAYEQALNGDSIGFVGFLKVADDFSGTKAANLAKAYAGICYAQLGKYEEAVKMLDSFNGKDQMVAPAILGACRKLLRTTRSIGQSSLYIDVCC
;
A
#
# COMPACT_ATOMS: atom_id res chain seq x y z
N PRO A 1 -9.09 10.37 18.60
CA PRO A 1 -9.60 8.98 18.64
C PRO A 1 -9.53 8.20 17.30
N ARG A 2 -9.86 8.79 16.14
CA ARG A 2 -9.77 8.07 14.85
C ARG A 2 -8.32 7.73 14.46
N GLU A 3 -7.39 8.64 14.73
CA GLU A 3 -5.98 8.46 14.39
C GLU A 3 -5.29 7.38 15.24
N GLU A 4 -5.57 7.30 16.54
CA GLU A 4 -5.11 6.19 17.40
C GLU A 4 -5.60 4.83 16.91
N LYS A 5 -6.89 4.73 16.53
CA LYS A 5 -7.45 3.48 16.01
C LYS A 5 -6.80 3.08 14.68
N ALA A 6 -6.56 4.06 13.81
CA ALA A 6 -5.87 3.84 12.55
C ALA A 6 -4.42 3.40 12.78
N GLN A 7 -3.69 4.03 13.70
CA GLN A 7 -2.34 3.61 14.09
C GLN A 7 -2.32 2.20 14.67
N ALA A 8 -3.23 1.86 15.59
CA ALA A 8 -3.30 0.52 16.16
C ALA A 8 -3.60 -0.55 15.09
N ALA A 9 -4.49 -0.24 14.14
CA ALA A 9 -4.76 -1.12 13.02
C ALA A 9 -3.54 -1.23 12.09
N LEU A 10 -2.84 -0.12 11.83
CA LEU A 10 -1.63 -0.11 11.01
C LEU A 10 -0.50 -0.93 11.64
N PHE A 11 -0.36 -0.86 12.96
CA PHE A 11 0.61 -1.64 13.73
C PHE A 11 0.32 -3.13 13.61
N LYS A 12 -0.95 -3.54 13.76
CA LYS A 12 -1.37 -4.93 13.48
C LYS A 12 -1.06 -5.34 12.04
N GLY A 13 -1.35 -4.47 11.07
CA GLY A 13 -1.04 -4.75 9.67
C GLY A 13 0.46 -4.90 9.41
N GLN A 14 1.30 -4.15 10.12
CA GLN A 14 2.76 -4.33 10.09
C GLN A 14 3.20 -5.67 10.67
N GLU A 15 2.60 -6.13 11.77
CA GLU A 15 2.88 -7.48 12.29
C GLU A 15 2.54 -8.57 11.26
N TYR A 16 1.40 -8.46 10.57
CA TYR A 16 1.08 -9.37 9.47
C TYR A 16 2.06 -9.25 8.30
N PHE A 17 2.52 -8.04 7.97
CA PHE A 17 3.53 -7.81 6.95
C PHE A 17 4.87 -8.47 7.30
N GLU A 18 5.30 -8.41 8.56
CA GLU A 18 6.51 -9.08 9.05
C GLU A 18 6.38 -10.61 9.10
N GLN A 19 5.16 -11.12 9.19
CA GLN A 19 4.86 -12.55 9.11
C GLN A 19 4.66 -13.06 7.67
N ASP A 20 4.97 -12.25 6.66
CA ASP A 20 4.71 -12.52 5.24
C ASP A 20 3.23 -12.81 4.91
N ALA A 21 2.31 -12.46 5.83
CA ALA A 21 0.88 -12.66 5.72
C ALA A 21 0.21 -11.50 4.95
N TYR A 22 0.72 -11.18 3.77
CA TYR A 22 0.30 -10.01 2.99
C TYR A 22 -1.18 -10.04 2.55
N GLU A 23 -1.73 -11.23 2.26
CA GLU A 23 -3.14 -11.38 1.89
C GLU A 23 -4.09 -11.07 3.06
N GLN A 24 -3.75 -11.53 4.26
CA GLN A 24 -4.46 -11.21 5.50
C GLN A 24 -4.26 -9.74 5.88
N ALA A 25 -3.06 -9.20 5.64
CA ALA A 25 -2.79 -7.78 5.85
C ALA A 25 -3.64 -6.88 4.92
N LEU A 26 -3.95 -7.35 3.71
CA LEU A 26 -4.73 -6.61 2.72
C LEU A 26 -6.24 -6.69 2.96
N ASN A 27 -6.77 -7.92 2.98
CA ASN A 27 -8.19 -8.20 3.10
C ASN A 27 -8.68 -8.14 4.55
N GLY A 28 -7.75 -8.18 5.50
CA GLY A 28 -8.05 -8.34 6.89
C GLY A 28 -8.10 -9.80 7.30
N ASP A 29 -8.04 -9.98 8.61
CA ASP A 29 -8.36 -11.24 9.25
C ASP A 29 -9.73 -11.05 9.90
N SER A 30 -10.73 -11.85 9.50
CA SER A 30 -12.13 -11.77 9.97
C SER A 30 -12.28 -11.81 11.50
N ILE A 31 -11.19 -12.11 12.23
CA ILE A 31 -11.08 -12.17 13.68
C ILE A 31 -10.97 -10.78 14.33
N GLY A 32 -10.34 -9.80 13.69
CA GLY A 32 -10.14 -8.49 14.34
C GLY A 32 -9.22 -7.49 13.64
N PHE A 33 -8.80 -7.78 12.41
CA PHE A 33 -8.13 -6.80 11.56
C PHE A 33 -8.94 -6.62 10.29
N VAL A 34 -9.38 -5.40 10.01
CA VAL A 34 -10.24 -5.13 8.84
C VAL A 34 -9.48 -5.13 7.51
N GLY A 35 -8.14 -5.14 7.55
CA GLY A 35 -7.28 -5.08 6.38
C GLY A 35 -6.84 -3.65 6.07
N PHE A 36 -5.62 -3.50 5.53
CA PHE A 36 -5.07 -2.19 5.16
C PHE A 36 -5.99 -1.42 4.19
N LEU A 37 -6.70 -2.12 3.31
CA LEU A 37 -7.67 -1.52 2.39
C LEU A 37 -8.83 -0.87 3.13
N LYS A 38 -9.41 -1.56 4.13
CA LYS A 38 -10.49 -1.00 4.93
C LYS A 38 -10.00 0.06 5.90
N VAL A 39 -8.83 -0.11 6.51
CA VAL A 39 -8.24 0.94 7.37
C VAL A 39 -8.05 2.23 6.58
N ALA A 40 -7.55 2.10 5.35
CA ALA A 40 -7.38 3.21 4.43
C ALA A 40 -8.68 3.94 4.06
N ASP A 41 -9.79 3.21 3.96
CA ASP A 41 -11.10 3.73 3.59
C ASP A 41 -11.86 4.31 4.80
N ASP A 42 -11.99 3.53 5.88
CA ASP A 42 -12.68 3.89 7.12
C ASP A 42 -12.01 5.07 7.84
N PHE A 43 -10.68 5.13 7.80
CA PHE A 43 -9.89 6.20 8.42
C PHE A 43 -9.37 7.23 7.41
N SER A 44 -9.93 7.24 6.20
CA SER A 44 -9.58 8.19 5.15
C SER A 44 -9.57 9.64 5.69
N GLY A 45 -8.48 10.36 5.40
CA GLY A 45 -8.23 11.70 5.93
C GLY A 45 -7.35 11.76 7.18
N THR A 46 -6.91 10.62 7.73
CA THR A 46 -5.85 10.55 8.75
C THR A 46 -4.50 10.21 8.14
N LYS A 47 -3.40 10.64 8.77
CA LYS A 47 -2.04 10.31 8.31
C LYS A 47 -1.77 8.81 8.31
N ALA A 48 -2.29 8.11 9.33
CA ALA A 48 -2.19 6.66 9.45
C ALA A 48 -2.94 5.93 8.32
N ALA A 49 -4.14 6.36 7.95
CA ALA A 49 -4.88 5.73 6.83
C ALA A 49 -4.17 5.92 5.49
N ASN A 50 -3.51 7.06 5.32
CA ASN A 50 -2.67 7.26 4.14
C ASN A 50 -1.48 6.27 4.14
N LEU A 51 -0.77 6.10 5.26
CA LEU A 51 0.26 5.07 5.37
C LEU A 51 -0.32 3.65 5.13
N ALA A 52 -1.56 3.35 5.56
CA ALA A 52 -2.17 2.04 5.32
C ALA A 52 -2.33 1.74 3.82
N LYS A 53 -2.71 2.73 2.99
CA LYS A 53 -2.76 2.59 1.52
C LYS A 53 -1.40 2.25 0.92
N ALA A 54 -0.35 2.87 1.44
CA ALA A 54 1.03 2.59 1.05
C ALA A 54 1.40 1.13 1.31
N TYR A 55 1.18 0.69 2.54
CA TYR A 55 1.48 -0.67 2.96
C TYR A 55 0.65 -1.69 2.17
N ALA A 56 -0.63 -1.40 1.88
CA ALA A 56 -1.44 -2.22 0.98
C ALA A 56 -0.78 -2.37 -0.39
N GLY A 57 -0.33 -1.27 -1.01
CA GLY A 57 0.40 -1.33 -2.29
C GLY A 57 1.66 -2.18 -2.21
N ILE A 58 2.44 -2.06 -1.13
CA ILE A 58 3.65 -2.87 -0.93
C ILE A 58 3.30 -4.35 -0.74
N CYS A 59 2.24 -4.67 0.02
CA CYS A 59 1.75 -6.03 0.19
C CYS A 59 1.41 -6.68 -1.16
N TYR A 60 0.69 -5.96 -2.03
CA TYR A 60 0.39 -6.43 -3.38
C TYR A 60 1.66 -6.71 -4.19
N ALA A 61 2.67 -5.87 -4.06
CA ALA A 61 3.94 -6.08 -4.73
C ALA A 61 4.72 -7.30 -4.21
N GLN A 62 4.66 -7.57 -2.90
CA GLN A 62 5.25 -8.78 -2.32
C GLN A 62 4.53 -10.04 -2.79
N LEU A 63 3.21 -9.95 -3.01
CA LEU A 63 2.42 -11.02 -3.62
C LEU A 63 2.65 -11.18 -5.14
N GLY A 64 3.53 -10.38 -5.75
CA GLY A 64 3.77 -10.36 -7.19
C GLY A 64 2.67 -9.67 -8.01
N LYS A 65 1.66 -9.09 -7.35
CA LYS A 65 0.57 -8.32 -7.96
C LYS A 65 0.99 -6.86 -8.16
N TYR A 66 2.03 -6.64 -8.96
CA TYR A 66 2.61 -5.31 -9.18
C TYR A 66 1.61 -4.32 -9.82
N GLU A 67 0.72 -4.78 -10.70
CA GLU A 67 -0.30 -3.91 -11.30
C GLU A 67 -1.27 -3.35 -10.27
N GLU A 68 -1.73 -4.18 -9.34
CA GLU A 68 -2.62 -3.75 -8.25
C GLU A 68 -1.87 -2.85 -7.27
N ALA A 69 -0.61 -3.18 -6.98
CA ALA A 69 0.26 -2.34 -6.17
C ALA A 69 0.35 -0.92 -6.73
N VAL A 70 0.63 -0.79 -8.02
CA VAL A 70 0.75 0.51 -8.67
C VAL A 70 -0.59 1.24 -8.68
N LYS A 71 -1.71 0.58 -9.00
CA LYS A 71 -3.06 1.21 -8.93
C LYS A 71 -3.39 1.72 -7.54
N MET A 72 -3.02 0.98 -6.50
CA MET A 72 -3.21 1.35 -5.10
C MET A 72 -2.34 2.55 -4.69
N LEU A 73 -1.09 2.58 -5.15
CA LEU A 73 -0.15 3.69 -4.92
C LEU A 73 -0.46 4.93 -5.79
N ASP A 74 -1.13 4.76 -6.92
CA ASP A 74 -1.57 5.84 -7.81
C ASP A 74 -2.88 6.47 -7.32
N SER A 75 -3.80 5.64 -6.81
CA SER A 75 -5.01 6.09 -6.10
C SER A 75 -4.72 6.71 -4.73
N PHE A 76 -3.48 6.60 -4.25
CA PHE A 76 -3.03 7.30 -3.06
C PHE A 76 -2.99 8.80 -3.35
N ASN A 77 -3.84 9.56 -2.65
CA ASN A 77 -3.93 10.99 -2.85
C ASN A 77 -2.68 11.66 -2.26
N GLY A 78 -1.72 11.99 -3.12
CA GLY A 78 -0.43 12.62 -2.79
C GLY A 78 -0.52 14.02 -2.17
N LYS A 79 -1.71 14.47 -1.75
CA LYS A 79 -1.92 15.70 -0.98
C LYS A 79 -1.14 15.68 0.34
N ASP A 80 -0.82 14.50 0.89
CA ASP A 80 0.22 14.38 1.90
C ASP A 80 1.60 14.46 1.23
N GLN A 81 2.08 15.69 1.03
CA GLN A 81 3.42 15.97 0.49
C GLN A 81 4.54 15.31 1.31
N MET A 82 4.29 14.94 2.58
CA MET A 82 5.26 14.20 3.40
C MET A 82 5.43 12.73 3.00
N VAL A 83 4.36 12.07 2.55
CA VAL A 83 4.38 10.63 2.27
C VAL A 83 4.66 10.37 0.78
N ALA A 84 4.32 11.34 -0.07
CA ALA A 84 4.57 11.34 -1.51
C ALA A 84 5.97 10.85 -1.94
N PRO A 85 7.11 11.31 -1.38
CA PRO A 85 8.43 10.84 -1.82
C PRO A 85 8.73 9.38 -1.45
N ALA A 86 8.29 8.90 -0.28
CA ALA A 86 8.50 7.51 0.13
C ALA A 86 7.68 6.54 -0.75
N ILE A 87 6.45 6.93 -1.07
CA ILE A 87 5.55 6.18 -1.96
C ILE A 87 6.04 6.19 -3.39
N LEU A 88 6.44 7.37 -3.89
CA LEU A 88 6.99 7.51 -5.23
C LEU A 88 8.30 6.71 -5.36
N GLY A 89 9.12 6.68 -4.30
CA GLY A 89 10.32 5.85 -4.21
C GLY A 89 10.00 4.35 -4.26
N ALA A 90 9.01 3.91 -3.49
CA ALA A 90 8.52 2.52 -3.51
C ALA A 90 7.94 2.15 -4.88
N CYS A 91 7.04 2.96 -5.44
CA CYS A 91 6.48 2.77 -6.78
C CYS A 91 7.57 2.71 -7.85
N ARG A 92 8.53 3.64 -7.83
CA ARG A 92 9.69 3.63 -8.73
C ARG A 92 10.54 2.38 -8.57
N LYS A 93 10.76 1.89 -7.35
CA LYS A 93 11.47 0.64 -7.08
C LYS A 93 10.72 -0.55 -7.68
N LEU A 94 9.40 -0.60 -7.49
CA LEU A 94 8.54 -1.64 -8.04
C LEU A 94 8.56 -1.65 -9.56
N LEU A 95 8.41 -0.50 -10.21
CA LEU A 95 8.50 -0.38 -11.68
C LEU A 95 9.84 -0.87 -12.22
N ARG A 96 10.96 -0.61 -11.52
CA ARG A 96 12.27 -1.14 -11.90
C ARG A 96 12.34 -2.66 -11.79
N THR A 97 11.75 -3.24 -10.74
CA THR A 97 11.66 -4.70 -10.59
C THR A 97 10.76 -5.31 -11.67
N THR A 98 9.58 -4.72 -11.94
CA THR A 98 8.65 -5.17 -12.99
C THR A 98 9.30 -5.13 -14.38
N ARG A 99 10.13 -4.12 -14.65
CA ARG A 99 10.92 -4.03 -15.89
C ARG A 99 11.92 -5.19 -16.05
N SER A 100 12.43 -5.76 -14.95
CA SER A 100 13.35 -6.90 -14.98
C SER A 100 12.67 -8.24 -15.28
N ILE A 101 11.36 -8.36 -15.04
CA ILE A 101 10.57 -9.60 -15.22
C ILE A 101 9.81 -9.66 -16.55
N GLY A 102 10.09 -8.75 -17.49
CA GLY A 102 9.61 -8.86 -18.88
C GLY A 102 8.16 -8.41 -19.14
N GLN A 103 7.48 -7.78 -18.18
CA GLN A 103 6.18 -7.13 -18.42
C GLN A 103 6.38 -5.71 -18.97
N SER A 104 6.83 -5.65 -20.22
CA SER A 104 7.42 -4.46 -20.85
C SER A 104 6.42 -3.47 -21.46
N SER A 105 5.11 -3.68 -21.40
CA SER A 105 4.22 -3.04 -22.39
C SER A 105 3.36 -1.85 -21.94
N LEU A 106 3.30 -1.45 -20.66
CA LEU A 106 2.25 -0.48 -20.25
C LEU A 106 2.69 0.81 -19.53
N TYR A 107 3.97 1.02 -19.20
CA TYR A 107 4.34 2.10 -18.26
C TYR A 107 5.46 3.03 -18.73
N ILE A 108 5.67 3.13 -20.05
CA ILE A 108 6.52 4.19 -20.63
C ILE A 108 5.79 5.55 -20.67
N ASP A 109 4.46 5.56 -20.58
CA ASP A 109 3.67 6.80 -20.61
C ASP A 109 3.45 7.48 -19.25
N VAL A 110 3.78 6.83 -18.12
CA VAL A 110 3.49 7.40 -16.77
C VAL A 110 4.68 8.17 -16.18
N CYS A 111 5.81 8.26 -16.89
CA CYS A 111 7.00 8.99 -16.43
C CYS A 111 7.48 10.09 -17.40
N CYS A 112 6.73 10.40 -18.46
CA CYS A 112 6.92 11.61 -19.26
C CYS A 112 5.85 12.66 -18.94
#